data_AF-A0AAJ2KFT3-F1
#
_entry.id   AF-A0AAJ2KFT3-F1
#
_cell.length_a   1.000
_cell.length_b   1.000
_cell.length_c   1.000
_cell.angle_alpha   90.00
_cell.angle_beta   90.00
_cell.angle_gamma   90.00
#
_symmetry.space_group_name_H-M   'P 1'
#
loop_
_entity.id
_entity.type
_entity.pdbx_description
1 polymer ?
#
loop_
_entity_poly.entity_id
_entity_poly.type
_entity_poly.pdbx_seq_one_letter_code
_entity_poly.pdbx_strand_id
1 'polypeptide(L)'
;MYRTARITLLGLVVGLSACAVQHPAPPHSQDPILNLPGGQQPGAPRPNTAPAEPAKAPAAAPKTSASFAPPPGGGSHWDPRLGVYVMDDQPNTFYRQRTYYQWNNGWSWATNPNGPWQATDASGVPAGLGKQFSN
;
A
#
# COMPACT_ATOMS: atom_id res chain seq x y z
N MET A 1 13.58 -36.01 -34.18
CA MET A 1 14.73 -35.08 -34.03
C MET A 1 14.39 -34.07 -32.94
N TYR A 2 14.11 -34.53 -31.70
CA TYR A 2 15.09 -34.85 -30.65
C TYR A 2 15.89 -33.58 -30.28
N ARG A 3 15.35 -32.72 -29.41
CA ARG A 3 15.52 -32.82 -27.95
C ARG A 3 16.93 -32.46 -27.44
N THR A 4 17.80 -31.91 -28.29
CA THR A 4 19.15 -31.45 -27.89
C THR A 4 19.38 -29.94 -27.95
N ALA A 5 18.49 -29.15 -28.56
CA ALA A 5 18.66 -27.69 -28.61
C ALA A 5 18.25 -26.96 -27.32
N ARG A 6 17.61 -27.65 -26.36
CA ARG A 6 17.08 -27.06 -25.12
C ARG A 6 18.01 -27.21 -23.90
N ILE A 7 19.19 -27.82 -24.03
CA ILE A 7 19.97 -28.29 -22.85
C ILE A 7 21.38 -27.65 -22.72
N THR A 8 21.89 -26.93 -23.71
CA THR A 8 23.27 -26.37 -23.69
C THR A 8 23.39 -24.87 -23.46
N LEU A 9 22.40 -24.21 -22.83
CA LEU A 9 22.59 -22.86 -22.28
C LEU A 9 22.20 -22.81 -20.78
N LEU A 10 22.47 -23.91 -20.07
CA LEU A 10 22.13 -24.10 -18.65
C LEU A 10 23.40 -24.42 -17.85
N GLY A 11 24.44 -23.58 -17.96
CA GLY A 11 25.67 -23.82 -17.21
C GLY A 11 26.83 -22.88 -17.53
N LEU A 12 26.73 -21.59 -17.20
CA LEU A 12 27.85 -20.71 -16.81
C LEU A 12 27.36 -19.27 -16.69
N VAL A 13 26.73 -18.93 -15.55
CA VAL A 13 27.02 -17.75 -14.70
C VAL A 13 26.21 -17.97 -13.42
N VAL A 14 26.56 -19.04 -12.70
CA VAL A 14 26.43 -19.07 -11.24
C VAL A 14 27.58 -18.21 -10.75
N GLY A 15 27.29 -16.96 -10.42
CA GLY A 15 28.31 -15.95 -10.10
C GLY A 15 27.72 -14.78 -9.36
N LEU A 16 27.52 -14.95 -8.05
CA LEU A 16 27.56 -13.91 -7.02
C LEU A 16 27.02 -12.52 -7.41
N SER A 17 25.76 -12.25 -7.10
CA SER A 17 25.42 -10.96 -6.52
C SER A 17 24.50 -11.17 -5.33
N ALA A 18 25.18 -11.14 -4.19
CA ALA A 18 24.65 -11.28 -2.86
C ALA A 18 23.55 -10.26 -2.58
N CYS A 19 22.63 -10.68 -1.71
CA CYS A 19 21.67 -9.86 -1.00
C CYS A 19 22.31 -8.56 -0.49
N ALA A 20 21.85 -7.43 -1.01
CA ALA A 20 21.77 -6.19 -0.23
C ALA A 20 20.30 -5.79 -0.21
N VAL A 21 19.57 -6.40 0.73
CA VAL A 21 18.34 -5.82 1.26
C VAL A 21 18.70 -4.42 1.76
N GLN A 22 18.40 -3.40 0.96
CA GLN A 22 18.43 -2.02 1.46
C GLN A 22 17.23 -1.87 2.39
N HIS A 23 17.49 -1.91 3.68
CA HIS A 23 16.50 -1.54 4.67
C HIS A 23 16.14 -0.05 4.54
N PRO A 24 14.84 0.30 4.71
CA PRO A 24 14.36 1.67 4.73
C PRO A 24 15.06 2.53 5.76
N ALA A 25 15.18 3.83 5.46
CA ALA A 25 15.76 4.84 6.35
C ALA A 25 15.13 4.81 7.75
N PRO A 26 15.93 4.97 8.82
CA PRO A 26 15.41 5.16 10.16
C PRO A 26 14.61 6.47 10.26
N PRO A 27 13.60 6.51 11.16
CA PRO A 27 12.78 7.70 11.39
C PRO A 27 13.66 8.87 11.81
N HIS A 28 13.32 10.07 11.34
CA HIS A 28 13.81 11.30 11.94
C HIS A 28 13.57 11.22 13.45
N SER A 29 14.67 11.03 14.20
CA SER A 29 14.76 11.35 15.61
C SER A 29 14.38 12.81 15.75
N GLN A 30 13.25 13.05 16.41
CA GLN A 30 12.98 14.32 17.05
C GLN A 30 14.11 14.57 18.04
N ASP A 31 14.73 15.75 17.96
CA ASP A 31 15.74 16.25 18.88
C ASP A 31 15.37 15.95 20.36
N PRO A 32 16.26 15.36 21.17
CA PRO A 32 16.13 15.40 22.61
C PRO A 32 16.32 16.85 23.04
N ILE A 33 15.24 17.52 23.43
CA ILE A 33 15.34 18.77 24.18
C ILE A 33 16.15 18.46 25.44
N LEU A 34 17.38 18.98 25.45
CA LEU A 34 18.34 18.92 26.54
C LEU A 34 17.71 19.66 27.74
N ASN A 35 16.96 18.92 28.56
CA ASN A 35 16.35 19.45 29.76
C ASN A 35 17.47 19.66 30.79
N LEU A 36 17.97 20.91 30.88
CA LEU A 36 18.88 21.32 31.94
C LEU A 36 18.19 21.21 33.31
N PRO A 37 18.94 20.92 34.39
CA PRO A 37 18.41 20.55 35.69
C PRO A 37 17.95 21.79 36.46
N GLY A 38 16.73 21.80 36.98
CA GLY A 38 16.25 22.95 37.74
C GLY A 38 14.87 22.81 38.37
N GLY A 39 14.72 21.83 39.28
CA GLY A 39 13.90 21.97 40.49
C GLY A 39 12.37 22.06 40.35
N GLN A 40 11.69 20.97 40.70
CA GLN A 40 10.97 20.80 41.98
C GLN A 40 9.81 19.80 41.81
N GLN A 41 9.99 18.62 42.36
CA GLN A 41 8.89 17.77 42.82
C GLN A 41 8.62 18.15 44.28
N PRO A 42 7.36 18.20 44.74
CA PRO A 42 6.96 17.14 45.65
C PRO A 42 5.47 16.77 45.57
N GLY A 43 5.17 15.47 45.57
CA GLY A 43 3.88 14.97 46.04
C GLY A 43 3.23 13.91 45.15
N ALA A 44 3.48 12.64 45.45
CA ALA A 44 2.43 11.61 45.39
C ALA A 44 1.97 11.40 46.85
N PRO A 45 0.70 11.06 47.18
CA PRO A 45 -0.06 10.00 46.50
C PRO A 45 -1.61 10.18 46.41
N ARG A 46 -2.24 9.15 45.79
CA ARG A 46 -3.65 8.68 45.88
C ARG A 46 -4.62 9.03 44.73
N PRO A 47 -5.68 8.21 44.50
CA PRO A 47 -6.04 7.65 43.20
C PRO A 47 -7.40 8.21 42.77
N ASN A 48 -7.41 9.13 41.80
CA ASN A 48 -8.67 9.71 41.37
C ASN A 48 -9.28 8.90 40.23
N THR A 49 -10.30 8.12 40.60
CA THR A 49 -11.42 7.75 39.75
C THR A 49 -11.92 9.00 39.00
N ALA A 50 -11.59 9.12 37.73
CA ALA A 50 -12.20 10.09 36.82
C ALA A 50 -12.86 9.34 35.65
N PRO A 51 -14.05 9.78 35.18
CA PRO A 51 -14.90 9.00 34.28
C PRO A 51 -14.21 8.67 32.96
N ALA A 52 -14.48 7.47 32.42
CA ALA A 52 -14.01 7.08 31.09
C ALA A 52 -14.42 8.14 30.07
N GLU A 53 -13.43 8.83 29.50
CA GLU A 53 -13.63 9.68 28.34
C GLU A 53 -14.26 8.82 27.23
N PRO A 54 -15.35 9.26 26.56
CA PRO A 54 -15.95 8.50 25.49
C PRO A 54 -14.89 8.23 24.42
N ALA A 55 -14.63 6.97 24.11
CA ALA A 55 -13.67 6.56 23.10
C ALA A 55 -13.91 7.39 21.83
N LYS A 56 -12.96 8.28 21.51
CA LYS A 56 -13.00 9.15 20.33
C LYS A 56 -13.26 8.25 19.12
N ALA A 57 -14.37 8.51 18.42
CA ALA A 57 -14.74 7.76 17.22
C ALA A 57 -13.52 7.70 16.26
N PRO A 58 -13.26 6.56 15.59
CA PRO A 58 -12.15 6.45 14.67
C PRO A 58 -12.19 7.61 13.67
N ALA A 59 -11.08 8.34 13.56
CA ALA A 59 -10.97 9.42 12.58
C ALA A 59 -11.37 8.88 11.20
N ALA A 60 -12.21 9.64 10.49
CA ALA A 60 -12.65 9.26 9.15
C ALA A 60 -11.43 8.94 8.28
N ALA A 61 -11.45 7.79 7.61
CA ALA A 61 -10.36 7.37 6.75
C ALA A 61 -10.07 8.45 5.70
N PRO A 62 -8.79 8.72 5.39
CA PRO A 62 -8.44 9.75 4.42
C PRO A 62 -9.01 9.38 3.06
N LYS A 63 -9.71 10.34 2.44
CA LYS A 63 -10.32 10.18 1.10
C LYS A 63 -9.27 10.06 -0.02
N THR A 64 -8.01 10.39 0.28
CA THR A 64 -6.90 10.43 -0.66
C THR A 64 -5.63 9.84 -0.04
N SER A 65 -4.75 9.30 -0.88
CA SER A 65 -3.42 8.88 -0.47
C SER A 65 -2.46 10.07 -0.45
N ALA A 66 -1.48 10.05 0.46
CA ALA A 66 -0.38 11.01 0.45
C ALA A 66 0.63 10.75 -0.69
N SER A 67 0.71 9.52 -1.21
CA SER A 67 1.71 9.11 -2.21
C SER A 67 1.14 8.86 -3.60
N PHE A 68 -0.17 8.69 -3.72
CA PHE A 68 -0.83 8.40 -4.99
C PHE A 68 -1.84 9.49 -5.31
N ALA A 69 -1.77 10.03 -6.52
CA ALA A 69 -2.74 11.01 -6.99
C ALA A 69 -4.11 10.35 -7.20
N PRO A 70 -5.22 11.06 -6.89
CA PRO A 70 -6.56 10.59 -7.22
C PRO A 70 -6.79 10.57 -8.74
N PRO A 71 -7.75 9.75 -9.22
CA PRO A 71 -8.12 9.72 -10.63
C PRO A 71 -8.70 11.08 -11.10
N PRO A 72 -8.45 11.46 -12.36
CA PRO A 72 -9.11 12.61 -12.96
C PRO A 72 -10.61 12.33 -13.11
N GLY A 73 -11.46 13.29 -12.73
CA GLY A 73 -12.91 13.19 -12.92
C GLY A 73 -13.75 13.06 -11.64
N GLY A 74 -13.12 12.88 -10.47
CA GLY A 74 -13.85 12.72 -9.20
C GLY A 74 -14.55 11.35 -9.09
N GLY A 75 -15.14 11.05 -7.93
CA GLY A 75 -15.88 9.79 -7.70
C GLY A 75 -14.99 8.59 -7.35
N SER A 76 -14.06 8.76 -6.41
CA SER A 76 -13.26 7.64 -5.90
C SER A 76 -12.86 7.87 -4.45
N HIS A 77 -12.63 6.78 -3.71
CA HIS A 77 -12.08 6.81 -2.37
C HIS A 77 -10.80 5.96 -2.28
N TRP A 78 -9.84 6.41 -1.47
CA TRP A 78 -8.63 5.64 -1.20
C TRP A 78 -8.93 4.46 -0.25
N ASP A 79 -8.58 3.24 -0.67
CA ASP A 79 -8.56 2.06 0.21
C ASP A 79 -7.10 1.73 0.61
N PRO A 80 -6.69 1.99 1.87
CA PRO A 80 -5.34 1.71 2.33
C PRO A 80 -5.03 0.21 2.46
N ARG A 81 -6.03 -0.67 2.55
CA ARG A 81 -5.81 -2.12 2.61
C ARG A 81 -5.42 -2.68 1.25
N LEU A 82 -6.03 -2.13 0.20
CA LEU A 82 -5.78 -2.53 -1.18
C LEU A 82 -4.66 -1.71 -1.82
N GLY A 83 -4.39 -0.51 -1.30
CA GLY A 83 -3.39 0.41 -1.82
C GLY A 83 -3.81 1.04 -3.17
N VAL A 84 -5.11 1.20 -3.38
CA VAL A 84 -5.71 1.70 -4.62
C VAL A 84 -6.85 2.67 -4.31
N TYR A 85 -7.20 3.50 -5.28
CA TYR A 85 -8.48 4.18 -5.29
C TYR A 85 -9.56 3.23 -5.79
N VAL A 86 -10.68 3.14 -5.09
CA VAL A 86 -11.87 2.43 -5.53
C VAL A 86 -12.80 3.45 -6.18
N MET A 87 -13.29 3.15 -7.38
CA MET A 87 -14.25 4.02 -8.08
C MET A 87 -15.63 3.85 -7.45
N ASP A 88 -16.31 4.95 -7.13
CA ASP A 88 -17.64 4.91 -6.51
C ASP A 88 -18.73 4.61 -7.54
N ASP A 89 -18.59 5.16 -8.76
CA ASP A 89 -19.57 5.01 -9.85
C ASP A 89 -19.40 3.71 -10.67
N GLN A 90 -18.28 2.99 -10.49
CA GLN A 90 -17.98 1.79 -11.26
C GLN A 90 -17.60 0.63 -10.34
N PRO A 91 -18.44 -0.43 -10.25
CA PRO A 91 -18.11 -1.57 -9.41
C PRO A 91 -16.87 -2.28 -9.94
N ASN A 92 -16.13 -2.91 -9.02
CA ASN A 92 -14.93 -3.70 -9.32
C ASN A 92 -13.87 -2.96 -10.14
N THR A 93 -13.90 -1.62 -10.12
CA THR A 93 -12.98 -0.77 -10.85
C THR A 93 -12.14 0.01 -9.86
N PHE A 94 -10.83 -0.08 -10.05
CA PHE A 94 -9.82 0.44 -9.16
C PHE A 94 -8.86 1.32 -9.95
N TYR A 95 -8.24 2.29 -9.29
CA TYR A 95 -7.29 3.20 -9.91
C TYR A 95 -6.02 3.30 -9.08
N ARG A 96 -4.88 3.18 -9.74
CA ARG A 96 -3.57 3.42 -9.14
C ARG A 96 -2.59 3.89 -10.20
N GLN A 97 -1.87 4.97 -9.93
CA GLN A 97 -0.77 5.45 -10.77
C GLN A 97 -1.16 5.62 -12.25
N ARG A 98 -2.33 6.21 -12.54
CA ARG A 98 -2.85 6.44 -13.91
C ARG A 98 -3.29 5.18 -14.66
N THR A 99 -3.33 4.04 -13.99
CA THR A 99 -3.87 2.81 -14.51
C THR A 99 -5.17 2.46 -13.78
N TYR A 100 -6.21 2.21 -14.56
CA TYR A 100 -7.45 1.61 -14.09
C TYR A 100 -7.32 0.10 -14.16
N TYR A 101 -7.77 -0.60 -13.12
CA TYR A 101 -7.85 -2.05 -13.05
C TYR A 101 -9.31 -2.42 -12.86
N GLN A 102 -9.79 -3.42 -13.58
CA GLN A 102 -11.14 -3.92 -13.45
C GLN A 102 -11.11 -5.43 -13.24
N TRP A 103 -11.95 -5.89 -12.31
CA TRP A 103 -12.25 -7.31 -12.14
C TRP A 103 -13.56 -7.65 -12.83
N ASN A 104 -13.49 -8.47 -13.89
CA ASN A 104 -14.65 -9.00 -14.60
C ASN A 104 -14.35 -10.42 -15.09
N ASN A 105 -14.55 -11.41 -14.20
CA ASN A 105 -14.20 -12.81 -14.44
C ASN A 105 -12.73 -13.03 -14.86
N GLY A 106 -11.86 -12.14 -14.38
CA GLY A 106 -10.47 -11.98 -14.80
C GLY A 106 -10.02 -10.54 -14.59
N TRP A 107 -8.72 -10.33 -14.52
CA TRP A 107 -8.16 -9.00 -14.39
C TRP A 107 -8.03 -8.34 -15.77
N SER A 108 -8.34 -7.06 -15.82
CA SER A 108 -8.03 -6.21 -16.96
C SER A 108 -7.54 -4.85 -16.50
N TRP A 109 -6.75 -4.18 -17.32
CA TRP A 109 -6.29 -2.82 -17.05
C TRP A 109 -6.52 -1.91 -18.25
N ALA A 110 -6.62 -0.61 -17.99
CA ALA A 110 -6.75 0.42 -18.99
C ALA A 110 -6.10 1.72 -18.51
N THR A 111 -5.73 2.61 -19.43
CA THR A 111 -5.27 3.97 -19.10
C THR A 111 -6.41 4.98 -18.99
N ASN A 112 -7.62 4.58 -19.39
CA ASN A 112 -8.84 5.37 -19.34
C ASN A 112 -9.93 4.60 -18.58
N PRO A 113 -10.86 5.29 -17.91
CA PRO A 113 -11.92 4.65 -17.13
C PRO A 113 -12.90 3.83 -17.98
N ASN A 114 -12.98 4.11 -19.29
CA ASN A 114 -13.89 3.43 -20.23
C ASN A 114 -13.17 2.44 -21.15
N GLY A 115 -11.90 2.12 -20.88
CA GLY A 115 -11.08 1.28 -21.74
C GLY A 115 -10.33 2.04 -22.85
N PRO A 116 -9.67 1.33 -23.79
CA PRO A 116 -9.78 -0.09 -24.04
C PRO A 116 -9.18 -0.94 -22.90
N TRP A 117 -9.90 -1.99 -22.51
CA TRP A 117 -9.48 -2.93 -21.47
C TRP A 117 -8.54 -3.98 -22.04
N GLN A 118 -7.41 -4.17 -21.39
CA GLN A 118 -6.41 -5.20 -21.72
C GLN A 118 -6.38 -6.25 -20.63
N ALA A 119 -6.54 -7.51 -21.01
CA ALA A 119 -6.46 -8.61 -20.06
C ALA A 119 -5.09 -8.66 -19.38
N THR A 120 -5.09 -8.97 -18.10
CA THR A 120 -3.89 -9.24 -17.31
C THR A 120 -4.18 -10.36 -16.32
N ASP A 121 -3.14 -10.95 -15.78
CA ASP A 121 -3.20 -11.85 -14.65
C ASP A 121 -2.96 -11.09 -13.34
N ALA A 122 -3.12 -11.79 -12.21
CA ALA A 122 -2.99 -11.21 -10.86
C ALA A 122 -1.59 -10.66 -10.56
N SER A 123 -0.58 -10.94 -11.39
CA SER A 123 0.76 -10.37 -11.26
C SER A 123 0.84 -8.92 -11.75
N GLY A 124 -0.04 -8.53 -12.68
CA GLY A 124 -0.11 -7.18 -13.24
C GLY A 124 -0.95 -6.21 -12.42
N VAL A 125 -1.63 -6.68 -11.38
CA VAL A 125 -2.45 -5.84 -10.50
C VAL A 125 -1.75 -5.61 -9.15
N PRO A 126 -2.06 -4.51 -8.44
CA PRO A 126 -1.60 -4.29 -7.07
C PRO A 126 -1.82 -5.50 -6.18
N ALA A 127 -0.83 -5.84 -5.35
CA ALA A 127 -0.83 -7.06 -4.54
C ALA A 127 -2.10 -7.21 -3.68
N GLY A 128 -2.60 -6.10 -3.11
CA GLY A 128 -3.85 -6.12 -2.32
C GLY A 128 -5.06 -6.58 -3.12
N LEU A 129 -5.19 -6.13 -4.37
CA LEU A 129 -6.26 -6.56 -5.28
C LEU A 129 -6.12 -8.02 -5.67
N GLY A 130 -4.93 -8.44 -6.09
CA GLY A 130 -4.68 -9.82 -6.48
C GLY A 130 -5.07 -10.83 -5.38
N LYS A 131 -4.78 -10.51 -4.11
CA LYS A 131 -5.14 -11.36 -2.96
C LYS A 131 -6.64 -11.37 -2.66
N GLN A 132 -7.36 -10.29 -2.93
CA GLN A 132 -8.78 -10.19 -2.62
C GLN A 132 -9.67 -10.92 -3.63
N PHE A 133 -9.31 -10.90 -4.92
CA PHE A 133 -10.17 -11.44 -5.99
C PHE A 133 -9.67 -12.74 -6.64
N SER A 134 -8.45 -13.21 -6.33
CA SER A 134 -8.00 -14.53 -6.79
C SER A 134 -8.50 -15.59 -5.80
N ASN A 135 -9.63 -16.23 -6.12
CA ASN A 135 -10.19 -17.36 -5.38
C ASN A 135 -9.74 -18.69 -5.99
#